data_AF-A0A4P7XE32-F1
#
_entry.id   AF-A0A4P7XE32-F1
#
_cell.length_a   1.000
_cell.length_b   1.000
_cell.length_c   1.000
_cell.angle_alpha   90.00
_cell.angle_beta   90.00
_cell.angle_gamma   90.00
#
_symmetry.space_group_name_H-M   'P 1'
#
loop_
_entity.id
_entity.type
_entity.pdbx_description
1 polymer ?
#
loop_
_entity_poly.entity_id
_entity_poly.type
_entity_poly.pdbx_seq_one_letter_code
_entity_poly.pdbx_strand_id
1 'polypeptide(L)' 'MCRQMVLVVLVLLGGCSSKAVYDNIQLNNRLACNEVPPPRYEECIERTSQPYEAYERARKEDVIRERSRTAPAAEGTD' A
#
# COMPACT_ATOMS: atom_id res chain seq x y z
N MET A 1 -9.71 5.56 -35.69
CA MET A 1 -10.61 5.98 -34.58
C MET A 1 -10.43 5.14 -33.31
N CYS A 2 -10.45 3.80 -33.34
CA CYS A 2 -10.29 2.98 -32.11
C CYS A 2 -8.96 3.18 -31.35
N ARG A 3 -7.84 3.43 -32.03
CA ARG A 3 -6.51 3.59 -31.39
C ARG A 3 -6.43 4.76 -30.41
N GLN A 4 -7.17 5.84 -30.65
CA GLN A 4 -7.13 7.01 -29.77
C GLN A 4 -8.01 6.87 -28.53
N MET A 5 -9.10 6.10 -28.61
CA MET A 5 -9.92 5.75 -27.44
C MET A 5 -9.12 4.96 -26.40
N VAL A 6 -8.24 4.06 -26.85
CA VAL A 6 -7.37 3.27 -25.95
C VAL A 6 -6.46 4.17 -25.10
N LEU A 7 -5.89 5.23 -25.69
CA LEU A 7 -5.02 6.16 -24.98
C LEU A 7 -5.76 6.98 -23.93
N VAL A 8 -7.00 7.39 -24.21
CA VAL A 8 -7.84 8.13 -23.26
C VAL A 8 -8.22 7.25 -22.07
N VAL A 9 -8.58 5.98 -22.31
CA VAL A 9 -8.90 5.02 -21.24
C VAL A 9 -7.69 4.76 -20.34
N LEU A 10 -6.49 4.64 -20.89
CA LEU A 10 -5.26 4.42 -20.10
C LEU A 10 -4.95 5.57 -19.14
N VAL A 11 -5.20 6.83 -19.54
CA VAL A 11 -5.01 7.99 -18.67
C VAL A 11 -6.05 8.03 -17.55
N LEU A 12 -7.29 7.60 -17.84
CA LEU A 12 -8.37 7.56 -16.85
C LEU A 12 -8.14 6.49 -15.76
N LEU A 13 -7.40 5.43 -16.06
CA LEU A 13 -7.07 4.37 -15.10
C LEU A 13 -5.97 4.76 -14.10
N GLY A 14 -5.22 5.85 -14.33
CA GLY A 14 -4.12 6.28 -13.47
C GLY A 14 -4.53 7.01 -12.18
N GLY A 15 -5.82 7.21 -11.93
CA GLY A 15 -6.34 8.13 -10.92
C GLY A 15 -6.88 7.52 -9.62
N CYS A 16 -6.64 6.25 -9.32
CA CYS A 16 -7.15 5.65 -8.07
C CYS A 16 -6.46 6.29 -6.85
N SER A 17 -7.26 6.89 -5.94
CA SER A 17 -6.76 7.43 -4.67
C SER A 17 -6.17 6.30 -3.83
N SER A 18 -4.88 6.42 -3.47
CA SER A 18 -4.18 5.44 -2.63
C SER A 18 -4.86 5.27 -1.27
N LYS A 19 -5.45 6.34 -0.73
CA LYS A 19 -6.22 6.32 0.51
C LYS A 19 -7.52 5.53 0.35
N ALA A 20 -8.28 5.78 -0.73
CA ALA A 20 -9.53 5.08 -0.98
C ALA A 20 -9.32 3.57 -1.17
N VAL A 21 -8.24 3.17 -1.87
CA VAL A 21 -7.87 1.75 -2.01
C VAL A 21 -7.50 1.14 -0.66
N TYR A 22 -6.67 1.83 0.13
CA TYR A 22 -6.29 1.36 1.47
C TYR A 22 -7.50 1.20 2.39
N ASP A 23 -8.37 2.20 2.46
CA ASP A 23 -9.54 2.18 3.34
C ASP A 23 -10.48 1.02 2.99
N ASN A 24 -10.65 0.72 1.69
CA ASN A 24 -11.45 -0.40 1.24
C ASN A 24 -10.85 -1.76 1.64
N ILE A 25 -9.54 -1.93 1.46
CA ILE A 25 -8.83 -3.14 1.90
C ILE A 25 -8.96 -3.30 3.42
N GLN A 26 -8.81 -2.22 4.17
CA GLN A 26 -8.84 -2.27 5.62
C GLN A 26 -10.23 -2.56 6.18
N LEU A 27 -11.26 -2.02 5.54
CA LEU A 27 -12.65 -2.38 5.81
C LEU A 27 -12.88 -3.88 5.58
N ASN A 28 -12.42 -4.41 4.45
CA ASN A 28 -12.58 -5.83 4.13
C ASN A 28 -11.83 -6.73 5.14
N ASN A 29 -10.60 -6.37 5.51
CA ASN A 29 -9.83 -7.10 6.52
C ASN A 29 -10.57 -7.12 7.88
N ARG A 30 -11.16 -5.98 8.27
CA ARG A 30 -11.94 -5.88 9.50
C ARG A 30 -13.20 -6.76 9.46
N LEU A 31 -13.86 -6.84 8.32
CA LEU A 31 -15.01 -7.74 8.13
C LEU A 31 -14.61 -9.21 8.26
N ALA A 32 -13.46 -9.59 7.68
CA ALA A 32 -12.91 -10.94 7.77
C ALA A 32 -12.58 -11.38 9.22
N CYS A 33 -12.34 -10.44 10.13
CA CYS A 33 -12.16 -10.79 11.55
C CYS A 33 -13.41 -11.41 12.17
N ASN A 34 -14.61 -11.17 11.64
CA ASN A 34 -15.81 -11.84 12.14
C ASN A 34 -15.88 -13.33 11.77
N GLU A 35 -15.03 -13.77 10.85
CA GLU A 35 -14.97 -15.16 10.37
C GLU A 35 -13.90 -15.98 11.11
N VAL A 36 -13.04 -15.34 11.91
CA VAL A 36 -12.01 -16.06 12.69
C VAL A 36 -12.54 -16.54 14.04
N PRO A 37 -12.03 -17.65 14.58
CA PRO A 37 -12.40 -18.11 15.93
C PRO A 37 -12.10 -17.07 17.01
N PRO A 38 -12.86 -17.03 18.12
CA PRO A 38 -12.70 -16.02 19.17
C PRO A 38 -11.27 -15.83 19.68
N PRO A 39 -10.45 -16.87 19.92
CA PRO A 39 -9.08 -16.68 20.40
C PRO A 39 -8.15 -15.89 19.46
N ARG A 40 -8.53 -15.72 18.19
CA ARG A 40 -7.76 -15.00 17.17
C ARG A 40 -8.41 -13.68 16.77
N TYR A 41 -9.58 -13.36 17.31
CA TYR A 41 -10.32 -12.16 16.96
C TYR A 41 -9.56 -10.90 17.39
N GLU A 42 -9.08 -10.87 18.63
CA GLU A 42 -8.35 -9.74 19.21
C GLU A 42 -7.08 -9.43 18.40
N GLU A 43 -6.32 -10.46 18.05
CA GLU A 43 -5.13 -10.29 17.22
C GLU A 43 -5.48 -9.83 15.79
N CYS A 44 -6.57 -10.35 15.21
CA CYS A 44 -7.04 -9.93 13.90
C CYS A 44 -7.44 -8.46 13.90
N ILE A 45 -8.30 -8.05 14.83
CA ILE A 45 -8.84 -6.70 14.86
C ILE A 45 -7.74 -5.67 15.12
N GLU A 46 -6.78 -5.98 15.98
CA GLU A 46 -5.62 -5.12 16.27
C GLU A 46 -4.80 -4.83 15.02
N ARG A 47 -4.52 -5.86 14.20
CA ARG A 47 -3.80 -5.70 12.93
C ARG A 47 -4.56 -4.86 11.92
N THR A 48 -5.89 -4.79 12.02
CA THR A 48 -6.72 -3.97 11.12
C THR A 48 -6.83 -2.50 11.55
N SER A 49 -6.24 -2.11 12.68
CA SER A 49 -6.43 -0.77 13.26
C SER A 49 -5.47 0.32 12.75
N GLN A 50 -4.50 -0.03 11.89
CA GLN A 50 -3.48 0.92 11.43
C GLN A 50 -4.11 2.10 10.64
N PRO A 51 -3.90 3.37 11.04
CA PRO A 51 -4.39 4.52 10.29
C PRO A 51 -3.56 4.73 9.01
N TYR A 52 -4.21 5.22 7.96
CA TYR A 52 -3.59 5.41 6.63
C TYR A 52 -2.26 6.18 6.68
N GLU A 53 -2.17 7.25 7.47
CA GLU A 53 -0.95 8.08 7.54
C GLU A 53 0.24 7.31 8.13
N ALA A 54 -0.02 6.40 9.09
CA ALA A 54 1.02 5.55 9.64
C ALA A 54 1.47 4.50 8.63
N TYR A 55 0.52 3.92 7.88
CA TYR A 55 0.82 3.01 6.76
C TYR A 55 1.66 3.71 5.68
N GLU A 56 1.27 4.92 5.27
CA GLU A 56 1.94 5.66 4.21
C GLU A 56 3.37 6.04 4.61
N ARG A 57 3.57 6.45 5.87
CA ARG A 57 4.89 6.72 6.43
C ARG A 57 5.77 5.47 6.45
N ALA A 58 5.28 4.37 7.01
CA ALA A 58 6.03 3.11 7.08
C ALA A 58 6.45 2.64 5.69
N ARG A 59 5.54 2.70 4.71
CA ARG A 59 5.84 2.35 3.32
C ARG A 59 6.98 3.21 2.74
N LYS A 60 6.96 4.53 2.99
CA LYS A 60 8.02 5.45 2.52
C LYS A 60 9.36 5.14 3.19
N GLU A 61 9.34 4.89 4.49
CA GLU A 61 10.54 4.55 5.26
C GLU A 61 11.16 3.23 4.79
N ASP A 62 10.35 2.22 4.48
CA ASP A 62 10.83 0.96 3.93
C ASP A 62 11.49 1.14 2.55
N VAL A 63 10.89 1.94 1.66
CA VAL A 63 11.50 2.28 0.37
C VAL A 63 12.84 3.00 0.54
N ILE A 64 12.94 3.91 1.51
CA ILE A 64 14.19 4.64 1.81
C ILE A 64 15.24 3.67 2.37
N ARG A 65 14.85 2.76 3.26
CA ARG A 65 15.72 1.74 3.87
C ARG A 65 16.21 0.70 2.87
N GLU A 66 15.36 0.31 1.92
CA GLU A 66 15.76 -0.56 0.81
C GLU A 66 16.75 0.16 -0.09
N ARG A 67 16.47 1.42 -0.45
CA ARG A 67 17.37 2.24 -1.26
C ARG A 67 18.74 2.42 -0.60
N SER A 68 18.81 2.59 0.72
CA SER A 68 20.09 2.71 1.43
C SER A 68 20.85 1.38 1.51
N ARG A 69 20.15 0.24 1.51
CA ARG A 69 20.77 -1.09 1.49
C ARG A 69 21.34 -1.46 0.12
N THR A 70 20.71 -1.00 -0.97
CA THR A 70 21.10 -1.35 -2.34
C THR A 70 21.88 -0.26 -3.07
N ALA A 71 22.06 0.91 -2.46
CA ALA A 71 22.96 1.92 -3.02
C ALA A 71 24.39 1.38 -2.96
N PRO A 72 25.10 1.22 -4.10
CA PRO A 72 26.52 0.96 -4.06
C PRO A 72 27.18 2.12 -3.31
N ALA A 73 28.14 1.81 -2.44
CA ALA A 73 29.03 2.84 -1.91
C ALA A 73 29.55 3.63 -3.11
N ALA A 74 29.43 4.96 -3.07
CA ALA A 74 30.07 5.80 -4.06
C ALA A 74 31.57 5.50 -3.97
N GLU A 75 32.05 4.68 -4.90
CA GLU A 75 33.47 4.43 -5.10
C GLU A 75 34.04 5.77 -5.56
N GLY A 76 34.61 6.51 -4.60
CA GLY A 76 35.49 7.61 -4.89
C GLY A 76 36.71 7.03 -5.58
N THR A 77 36.93 7.45 -6.82
CA THR A 77 38.22 7.28 -7.49
C THR A 77 38.70 8.67 -7.89
N ASP A 78 39.82 9.04 -7.26
CA ASP A 78 40.73 10.13 -7.60
C ASP A 78 41.04 10.24 -9.11
#